data_AF-A0A3D4ZN03-F1
#
_entry.id   AF-A0A3D4ZN03-F1
#
_cell.length_a   1.000
_cell.length_b   1.000
_cell.length_c   1.000
_cell.angle_alpha   90.00
_cell.angle_beta   90.00
_cell.angle_gamma   90.00
#
_symmetry.space_group_name_H-M   'P 1'
#
loop_
_entity.id
_entity.type
_entity.pdbx_description
1 polymer ?
#
loop_
_entity_poly.entity_id
_entity_poly.type
_entity_poly.pdbx_seq_one_letter_code
_entity_poly.pdbx_strand_id
1 'polypeptide(L)'
;MRRAKKTYPRAFSALLGILAIVLALFLIWLSFQPAESAISSQTQSTPQSLENTFYASGDSRQENPDKDPQATVLPQPASEDGSLDNFVDWALWYAQQEPRFPVREDGSTAYGELFGDPYAQWCSEFLMYCLQKAEDRLGASYIRSVYPWYPSAYSCGLWFKAYYHYFDVGTYVPARGDMILFDTYGIGYPDHVAMVMEVFVNSAGDPVITTIEGNILTDVLPQIRSRQLSCTDSGILGYGSIRSANYSYEGPIKYYSDADAPQESGADSAQEPEGSDLWWDPEE
;
A
#
# COMPACT_ATOMS: atom_id res chain seq x y z
N MET A 1 -16.60 -58.69 0.59
CA MET A 1 -16.12 -57.58 -0.25
C MET A 1 -14.65 -57.33 0.03
N ARG A 2 -13.77 -57.49 -0.97
CA ARG A 2 -12.30 -57.33 -0.83
C ARG A 2 -11.92 -55.85 -1.07
N ARG A 3 -11.17 -55.26 -0.15
CA ARG A 3 -10.72 -53.86 -0.18
C ARG A 3 -9.61 -53.70 -1.24
N ALA A 4 -9.79 -52.79 -2.20
CA ALA A 4 -8.79 -52.50 -3.22
C ALA A 4 -7.57 -51.78 -2.60
N LYS A 5 -6.36 -52.28 -2.88
CA LYS A 5 -5.09 -51.65 -2.49
C LYS A 5 -4.80 -50.53 -3.49
N LYS A 6 -4.74 -49.28 -3.04
CA LYS A 6 -4.32 -48.15 -3.89
C LYS A 6 -2.84 -48.31 -4.26
N THR A 7 -2.56 -48.51 -5.53
CA THR A 7 -1.20 -48.46 -6.11
C THR A 7 -0.93 -47.03 -6.57
N TYR A 8 0.08 -46.39 -5.97
CA TYR A 8 0.56 -45.07 -6.40
C TYR A 8 1.45 -45.21 -7.65
N PRO A 9 1.36 -44.28 -8.62
CA PRO A 9 2.17 -44.31 -9.83
C PRO A 9 3.67 -44.14 -9.49
N ARG A 10 4.53 -44.93 -10.15
CA ARG A 10 5.99 -44.99 -9.90
C ARG A 10 6.70 -43.64 -9.94
N ALA A 11 6.15 -42.65 -10.63
CA ALA A 11 6.67 -41.28 -10.68
C ALA A 11 6.66 -40.56 -9.31
N PHE A 12 5.64 -40.82 -8.48
CA PHE A 12 5.51 -40.17 -7.16
C PHE A 12 6.58 -40.66 -6.17
N SER A 13 6.95 -41.94 -6.26
CA SER A 13 8.01 -42.51 -5.41
C SER A 13 9.41 -42.05 -5.81
N ALA A 14 9.63 -41.73 -7.09
CA ALA A 14 10.90 -41.20 -7.57
C ALA A 14 11.10 -39.74 -7.13
N LEU A 15 10.03 -38.92 -7.17
CA LEU A 15 10.05 -37.51 -6.77
C LEU A 15 10.34 -37.34 -5.27
N LEU A 16 9.74 -38.19 -4.42
CA LEU A 16 10.05 -38.24 -2.98
C LEU A 16 11.50 -38.67 -2.71
N GLY A 17 12.03 -39.61 -3.51
CA GLY A 17 13.43 -40.04 -3.40
C GLY A 17 14.42 -38.92 -3.72
N ILE A 18 14.16 -38.14 -4.78
CA ILE A 18 15.01 -37.01 -5.16
C ILE A 18 14.97 -35.91 -4.09
N LEU A 19 13.78 -35.57 -3.57
CA LEU A 19 13.63 -34.56 -2.53
C LEU A 19 14.39 -34.93 -1.24
N ALA A 20 14.35 -36.21 -0.85
CA ALA A 20 15.09 -36.69 0.31
C ALA A 20 16.62 -36.59 0.14
N ILE A 21 17.14 -36.82 -1.07
CA ILE A 21 18.56 -36.69 -1.38
C ILE A 21 19.00 -35.22 -1.34
N VAL A 22 18.20 -34.31 -1.91
CA VAL A 22 18.50 -32.86 -1.87
C VAL A 22 18.53 -32.35 -0.43
N LEU A 23 17.56 -32.75 0.40
CA LEU A 23 17.52 -32.39 1.81
C LEU A 23 18.76 -32.91 2.56
N ALA A 24 19.16 -34.16 2.33
CA ALA A 24 20.34 -34.74 2.96
C ALA A 24 21.63 -33.99 2.57
N LEU A 25 21.77 -33.62 1.30
CA LEU A 25 22.92 -32.85 0.82
C LEU A 25 22.93 -31.42 1.40
N PHE A 26 21.78 -30.79 1.54
CA PHE A 26 21.66 -29.47 2.19
C PHE A 26 22.06 -29.51 3.67
N LEU A 27 21.62 -30.54 4.41
CA LEU A 27 21.99 -30.72 5.81
C LEU A 27 23.49 -31.02 5.99
N ILE A 28 24.09 -31.79 5.07
CA ILE A 28 25.54 -31.99 5.04
C ILE A 28 26.25 -30.66 4.79
N TRP A 29 25.77 -29.82 3.85
CA TRP A 29 26.35 -28.51 3.58
C TRP A 29 26.27 -27.55 4.78
N LEU A 30 25.18 -27.58 5.56
CA LEU A 30 25.11 -26.84 6.83
C LEU A 30 26.15 -27.33 7.86
N SER A 31 26.49 -28.62 7.82
CA SER A 31 27.47 -29.23 8.73
C SER A 31 28.92 -28.82 8.42
N PHE A 32 29.18 -28.25 7.24
CA PHE A 32 30.50 -27.82 6.78
C PHE A 32 30.69 -26.30 6.79
N GLN A 33 29.78 -25.52 7.39
CA GLN A 33 30.00 -24.09 7.56
C GLN A 33 31.11 -23.86 8.61
N PRO A 34 32.22 -23.18 8.28
CA PRO A 34 33.23 -22.83 9.26
C PRO A 34 32.66 -21.81 10.26
N ALA A 35 32.85 -22.08 11.55
CA ALA A 35 32.44 -21.16 12.60
C ALA A 35 33.20 -19.82 12.47
N GLU A 36 32.49 -18.74 12.17
CA GLU A 36 33.01 -17.39 12.33
C GLU A 36 33.36 -17.17 13.80
N SER A 37 34.64 -16.90 14.05
CA SER A 37 35.16 -16.66 15.39
C SER A 37 34.74 -15.28 15.86
N ALA A 38 33.97 -15.25 16.95
CA ALA A 38 33.66 -14.02 17.67
C ALA A 38 34.94 -13.43 18.26
N ILE A 39 35.45 -12.35 17.66
CA ILE A 39 36.52 -11.55 18.24
C ILE A 39 35.91 -10.39 19.01
N SER A 40 35.95 -10.54 20.33
CA SER A 40 35.82 -9.49 21.33
C SER A 40 36.92 -8.43 21.15
N SER A 41 36.60 -7.15 21.27
CA SER A 41 37.61 -6.10 21.34
C SER A 41 37.18 -5.00 22.30
N GLN A 42 37.85 -4.98 23.45
CA GLN A 42 37.88 -3.86 24.38
C GLN A 42 39.20 -3.09 24.19
N THR A 43 39.06 -1.76 24.03
CA THR A 43 39.92 -0.67 24.51
C THR A 43 41.23 -0.26 23.79
N GLN A 44 41.27 1.05 23.50
CA GLN A 44 42.39 2.03 23.55
C GLN A 44 43.45 2.08 22.44
N SER A 45 43.42 3.18 21.65
CA SER A 45 44.37 4.33 21.68
C SER A 45 44.54 5.03 20.31
N THR A 46 44.29 6.35 20.31
CA THR A 46 44.56 7.40 19.28
C THR A 46 46.09 7.68 19.16
N PRO A 47 46.65 8.54 18.26
CA PRO A 47 46.18 9.23 17.02
C PRO A 47 47.16 9.16 15.81
N GLN A 48 46.70 9.58 14.61
CA GLN A 48 47.43 10.43 13.62
C GLN A 48 46.54 10.60 12.37
N SER A 49 45.88 11.74 12.13
CA SER A 49 46.36 13.01 11.56
C SER A 49 46.39 13.05 10.02
N LEU A 50 45.55 13.93 9.45
CA LEU A 50 45.73 14.83 8.28
C LEU A 50 44.37 14.98 7.58
N GLU A 51 43.59 15.98 8.01
CA GLU A 51 43.51 17.30 7.38
C GLU A 51 42.45 17.34 6.27
N ASN A 52 41.26 17.84 6.65
CA ASN A 52 40.49 18.69 5.75
C ASN A 52 40.11 19.94 6.56
N THR A 53 40.73 21.04 6.13
CA THR A 53 40.82 22.33 6.80
C THR A 53 39.94 23.32 6.03
N PHE A 54 38.95 23.87 6.75
CA PHE A 54 38.30 25.18 6.61
C PHE A 54 37.18 25.32 5.56
N TYR A 55 36.02 25.93 5.87
CA TYR A 55 35.79 27.08 6.74
C TYR A 55 34.61 26.93 7.71
N ALA A 56 34.85 27.40 8.94
CA ALA A 56 33.85 27.66 9.96
C ALA A 56 33.52 29.17 10.03
N SER A 57 32.24 29.46 10.23
CA SER A 57 31.72 30.59 11.01
C SER A 57 30.27 30.22 11.30
N GLY A 58 29.78 30.00 12.51
CA GLY A 58 30.23 30.43 13.83
C GLY A 58 29.01 31.02 14.52
N ASP A 59 28.10 30.19 15.04
CA ASP A 59 27.30 30.56 16.21
C ASP A 59 26.86 29.30 16.96
N SER A 60 27.33 29.20 18.19
CA SER A 60 27.15 28.07 19.09
C SER A 60 25.87 28.26 19.90
N ARG A 61 24.83 27.52 19.56
CA ARG A 61 23.69 27.30 20.46
C ARG A 61 23.71 25.83 20.88
N GLN A 62 23.97 25.59 22.17
CA GLN A 62 23.83 24.28 22.81
C GLN A 62 22.44 23.71 22.50
N GLU A 63 22.39 22.61 21.74
CA GLU A 63 21.19 21.79 21.62
C GLU A 63 21.15 20.82 22.79
N ASN A 64 20.07 20.95 23.56
CA ASN A 64 19.67 20.06 24.64
C ASN A 64 19.06 18.80 23.99
N PRO A 65 19.45 17.56 24.36
CA PRO A 65 19.05 16.36 23.62
C PRO A 65 17.62 15.86 23.87
N ASP A 66 16.76 16.65 24.53
CA ASP A 66 15.38 16.28 24.88
C ASP A 66 14.31 17.10 24.13
N LYS A 67 14.45 17.23 22.81
CA LYS A 67 13.33 17.69 21.97
C LYS A 67 12.97 16.61 20.96
N ASP A 68 11.86 15.94 21.24
CA ASP A 68 11.00 15.37 20.19
C ASP A 68 10.93 16.37 19.03
N PRO A 69 11.17 15.94 17.77
CA PRO A 69 11.05 16.84 16.63
C PRO A 69 9.60 17.32 16.62
N GLN A 70 9.40 18.61 16.91
CA GLN A 70 8.10 19.24 16.82
C GLN A 70 7.52 18.92 15.44
N ALA A 71 6.36 18.26 15.44
CA ALA A 71 5.55 18.08 14.24
C ALA A 71 5.45 19.47 13.57
N THR A 72 6.12 19.62 12.44
CA THR A 72 6.05 20.84 11.65
C THR A 72 4.61 20.87 11.13
N VAL A 73 3.78 21.72 11.73
CA VAL A 73 2.39 21.89 11.31
C VAL A 73 2.42 22.40 9.88
N LEU A 74 2.01 21.54 8.93
CA LEU A 74 1.94 21.95 7.53
C LEU A 74 0.85 23.01 7.39
N PRO A 75 1.13 24.13 6.69
CA PRO A 75 0.13 25.15 6.48
C PRO A 75 -1.06 24.56 5.71
N GLN A 76 -2.26 25.00 6.06
CA GLN A 76 -3.47 24.64 5.32
C GLN A 76 -3.39 25.13 3.86
N PRO A 77 -4.08 24.45 2.93
CA PRO A 77 -4.25 24.96 1.57
C PRO A 77 -4.80 26.39 1.55
N ALA A 78 -4.35 27.19 0.59
CA ALA A 78 -4.62 28.63 0.56
C ALA A 78 -6.03 28.99 0.05
N SER A 79 -6.70 28.09 -0.67
CA SER A 79 -8.02 28.30 -1.23
C SER A 79 -9.05 27.33 -0.64
N GLU A 80 -10.28 27.82 -0.54
CA GLU A 80 -11.45 27.09 -0.07
C GLU A 80 -12.48 26.96 -1.21
N ASP A 81 -12.11 27.27 -2.46
CA ASP A 81 -13.01 27.00 -3.57
C ASP A 81 -13.13 25.48 -3.81
N GLY A 82 -14.29 25.06 -4.28
CA GLY A 82 -14.59 23.65 -4.52
C GLY A 82 -14.02 23.09 -5.82
N SER A 83 -12.96 23.68 -6.39
CA SER A 83 -12.31 23.10 -7.58
C SER A 83 -11.62 21.79 -7.24
N LEU A 84 -11.45 20.94 -8.26
CA LEU A 84 -10.83 19.62 -8.10
C LEU A 84 -9.40 19.72 -7.56
N ASP A 85 -8.62 20.70 -8.02
CA ASP A 85 -7.23 20.88 -7.56
C ASP A 85 -7.18 21.26 -6.08
N ASN A 86 -8.06 22.16 -5.62
CA ASN A 86 -8.13 22.51 -4.20
C ASN A 86 -8.68 21.36 -3.36
N PHE A 87 -9.66 20.60 -3.87
CA PHE A 87 -10.12 19.38 -3.22
C PHE A 87 -8.97 18.38 -3.00
N VAL A 88 -8.14 18.16 -4.01
CA VAL A 88 -6.94 17.30 -3.91
C VAL A 88 -5.95 17.86 -2.88
N ASP A 89 -5.71 19.17 -2.87
CA ASP A 89 -4.83 19.80 -1.89
C ASP A 89 -5.33 19.61 -0.45
N TRP A 90 -6.64 19.74 -0.21
CA TRP A 90 -7.25 19.47 1.08
C TRP A 90 -7.17 17.99 1.47
N ALA A 91 -7.48 17.07 0.56
CA ALA A 91 -7.40 15.63 0.84
C ALA A 91 -5.97 15.21 1.21
N LEU A 92 -4.97 15.69 0.47
CA LEU A 92 -3.56 15.44 0.76
C LEU A 92 -3.10 16.12 2.06
N TRP A 93 -3.57 17.33 2.34
CA TRP A 93 -3.28 18.00 3.61
C TRP A 93 -3.82 17.20 4.79
N TYR A 94 -5.07 16.72 4.73
CA TYR A 94 -5.66 15.86 5.75
C TYR A 94 -4.86 14.57 5.93
N ALA A 95 -4.49 13.90 4.83
CA ALA A 95 -3.66 12.70 4.87
C ALA A 95 -2.33 12.94 5.60
N GLN A 96 -1.71 14.11 5.41
CA GLN A 96 -0.47 14.50 6.07
C GLN A 96 -0.65 14.93 7.55
N GLN A 97 -1.86 15.29 7.97
CA GLN A 97 -2.16 15.62 9.38
C GLN A 97 -2.47 14.37 10.22
N GLU A 98 -2.84 13.26 9.59
CA GLU A 98 -3.12 12.03 10.32
C GLU A 98 -1.86 11.50 11.04
N PRO A 99 -2.01 10.92 12.24
CA PRO A 99 -0.87 10.43 13.00
C PRO A 99 -0.17 9.29 12.25
N ARG A 100 1.16 9.31 12.26
CA ARG A 100 1.97 8.27 11.59
C ARG A 100 1.56 6.86 11.98
N PHE A 101 1.21 6.63 13.25
CA PHE A 101 0.72 5.35 13.76
C PHE A 101 -0.73 5.53 14.24
N PRO A 102 -1.73 5.41 13.33
CA PRO A 102 -3.12 5.76 13.63
C PRO A 102 -3.91 4.63 14.31
N VAL A 103 -3.34 3.42 14.37
CA VAL A 103 -3.98 2.27 15.00
C VAL A 103 -4.07 2.48 16.51
N ARG A 104 -5.27 2.34 17.07
CA ARG A 104 -5.52 2.48 18.50
C ARG A 104 -5.03 1.26 19.28
N GLU A 105 -5.02 1.35 20.60
CA GLU A 105 -4.56 0.26 21.48
C GLU A 105 -5.34 -1.05 21.30
N ASP A 106 -6.62 -0.97 20.92
CA ASP A 106 -7.48 -2.13 20.64
C ASP A 106 -7.31 -2.70 19.22
N GLY A 107 -6.43 -2.10 18.39
CA GLY A 107 -6.21 -2.49 17.00
C GLY A 107 -7.17 -1.82 16.00
N SER A 108 -8.11 -1.00 16.45
CA SER A 108 -9.05 -0.30 15.56
C SER A 108 -8.42 0.91 14.87
N THR A 109 -9.03 1.36 13.76
CA THR A 109 -8.75 2.66 13.15
C THR A 109 -10.03 3.46 12.93
N ALA A 110 -9.94 4.79 12.97
CA ALA A 110 -11.05 5.67 12.58
C ALA A 110 -11.46 5.49 11.10
N TYR A 111 -10.53 5.00 10.28
CA TYR A 111 -10.75 4.76 8.86
C TYR A 111 -11.65 3.55 8.64
N GLY A 112 -11.35 2.42 9.31
CA GLY A 112 -12.20 1.23 9.26
C GLY A 112 -13.56 1.45 9.91
N GLU A 113 -13.64 2.24 11.00
CA GLU A 113 -14.91 2.62 11.62
C GLU A 113 -15.86 3.32 10.63
N LEU A 114 -15.32 4.14 9.71
CA LEU A 114 -16.12 4.81 8.68
C LEU A 114 -16.83 3.83 7.76
N PHE A 115 -16.26 2.64 7.56
CA PHE A 115 -16.80 1.58 6.71
C PHE A 115 -17.45 0.44 7.51
N GLY A 116 -17.54 0.56 8.83
CA GLY A 116 -18.14 -0.45 9.71
C GLY A 116 -17.24 -1.66 10.00
N ASP A 117 -15.98 -1.65 9.56
CA ASP A 117 -14.98 -2.69 9.86
C ASP A 117 -13.70 -2.08 10.43
N PRO A 118 -13.68 -1.71 11.73
CA PRO A 118 -12.56 -1.01 12.36
C PRO A 118 -11.22 -1.75 12.34
N TYR A 119 -11.22 -3.07 12.10
CA TYR A 119 -10.05 -3.95 12.21
C TYR A 119 -9.52 -4.44 10.85
N ALA A 120 -10.11 -3.96 9.74
CA ALA A 120 -9.72 -4.32 8.39
C ALA A 120 -8.38 -3.73 7.95
N GLN A 121 -7.94 -4.14 6.75
CA GLN A 121 -6.84 -3.48 6.05
C GLN A 121 -7.28 -2.09 5.57
N TRP A 122 -6.72 -1.05 6.18
CA TRP A 122 -7.25 0.30 6.06
C TRP A 122 -6.59 1.19 4.99
N CYS A 123 -5.86 0.62 4.01
CA CYS A 123 -5.15 1.43 3.01
C CYS A 123 -6.08 2.29 2.16
N SER A 124 -7.17 1.71 1.64
CA SER A 124 -8.18 2.43 0.86
C SER A 124 -9.05 3.30 1.76
N GLU A 125 -9.46 2.76 2.91
CA GLU A 125 -10.28 3.46 3.90
C GLU A 125 -9.62 4.76 4.37
N PHE A 126 -8.30 4.77 4.57
CA PHE A 126 -7.54 5.98 4.90
C PHE A 126 -7.67 7.05 3.82
N LEU A 127 -7.53 6.68 2.54
CA LEU A 127 -7.67 7.64 1.45
C LEU A 127 -9.12 8.14 1.37
N MET A 128 -10.11 7.26 1.49
CA MET A 128 -11.52 7.61 1.50
C MET A 128 -11.87 8.56 2.66
N TYR A 129 -11.34 8.31 3.85
CA TYR A 129 -11.50 9.17 5.00
C TYR A 129 -10.95 10.58 4.76
N CYS A 130 -9.78 10.70 4.13
CA CYS A 130 -9.19 12.00 3.78
C CYS A 130 -9.99 12.73 2.69
N LEU A 131 -10.50 12.01 1.69
CA LEU A 131 -11.37 12.54 0.65
C LEU A 131 -12.69 13.05 1.24
N GLN A 132 -13.33 12.30 2.14
CA GLN A 132 -14.59 12.70 2.78
C GLN A 132 -14.41 13.98 3.60
N LYS A 133 -13.31 14.07 4.37
CA LYS A 133 -12.97 15.31 5.08
C LYS A 133 -12.84 16.51 4.15
N ALA A 134 -12.25 16.33 2.97
CA ALA A 134 -12.13 17.40 1.97
C ALA A 134 -13.48 17.77 1.33
N GLU A 135 -14.35 16.80 1.07
CA GLU A 135 -15.71 17.08 0.59
C GLU A 135 -16.53 17.84 1.62
N ASP A 136 -16.53 17.39 2.87
CA ASP A 136 -17.24 18.02 3.98
C ASP A 136 -16.76 19.46 4.19
N ARG A 137 -15.45 19.68 4.03
CA ARG A 137 -14.83 21.01 4.16
C ARG A 137 -15.30 21.96 3.07
N LEU A 138 -15.28 21.52 1.82
CA LEU A 138 -15.51 22.37 0.64
C LEU A 138 -16.97 22.38 0.17
N GLY A 139 -17.81 21.50 0.69
CA GLY A 139 -19.15 21.25 0.15
C GLY A 139 -19.11 20.71 -1.29
N ALA A 140 -18.09 19.90 -1.61
CA ALA A 140 -17.87 19.33 -2.94
C ALA A 140 -18.54 17.96 -3.10
N SER A 141 -18.52 17.41 -4.32
CA SER A 141 -19.08 16.08 -4.64
C SER A 141 -18.23 15.37 -5.70
N TYR A 142 -16.99 15.07 -5.32
CA TYR A 142 -15.97 14.35 -6.10
C TYR A 142 -15.89 12.85 -5.78
N ILE A 143 -16.34 12.41 -4.61
CA ILE A 143 -16.51 11.00 -4.26
C ILE A 143 -17.70 10.45 -5.06
N ARG A 144 -17.55 9.24 -5.57
CA ARG A 144 -18.45 8.56 -6.53
C ARG A 144 -18.52 9.17 -7.93
N SER A 145 -18.03 10.39 -8.16
CA SER A 145 -18.00 11.04 -9.48
C SER A 145 -16.61 11.07 -10.11
N VAL A 146 -15.57 11.28 -9.29
CA VAL A 146 -14.16 11.39 -9.69
C VAL A 146 -13.29 10.38 -8.94
N TYR A 147 -13.62 10.11 -7.68
CA TYR A 147 -12.97 9.09 -6.86
C TYR A 147 -13.94 7.94 -6.52
N PRO A 148 -13.45 6.71 -6.33
CA PRO A 148 -14.26 5.62 -5.78
C PRO A 148 -14.71 5.90 -4.34
N TRP A 149 -15.70 5.15 -3.85
CA TRP A 149 -16.06 5.06 -2.43
C TRP A 149 -16.08 3.60 -1.98
N TYR A 150 -14.91 3.00 -1.84
CA TYR A 150 -14.78 1.59 -1.48
C TYR A 150 -13.65 1.36 -0.46
N PRO A 151 -13.82 0.42 0.49
CA PRO A 151 -12.81 0.09 1.50
C PRO A 151 -11.70 -0.85 0.98
N SER A 152 -11.66 -1.16 -0.32
CA SER A 152 -10.73 -2.14 -0.90
C SER A 152 -9.97 -1.58 -2.10
N ALA A 153 -8.67 -1.88 -2.14
CA ALA A 153 -7.76 -1.51 -3.22
C ALA A 153 -8.26 -2.08 -4.56
N TYR A 154 -8.70 -3.33 -4.50
CA TYR A 154 -9.24 -4.03 -5.65
C TYR A 154 -10.50 -3.35 -6.19
N SER A 155 -11.46 -3.04 -5.31
CA SER A 155 -12.71 -2.38 -5.70
C SER A 155 -12.46 -0.96 -6.24
N CYS A 156 -11.48 -0.23 -5.70
CA CYS A 156 -11.06 1.05 -6.27
C CYS A 156 -10.52 0.88 -7.70
N GLY A 157 -9.68 -0.13 -7.94
CA GLY A 157 -9.18 -0.46 -9.27
C GLY A 157 -10.30 -0.81 -10.26
N LEU A 158 -11.27 -1.63 -9.84
CA LEU A 158 -12.45 -1.94 -10.66
C LEU A 158 -13.30 -0.71 -10.98
N TRP A 159 -13.48 0.20 -10.02
CA TRP A 159 -14.21 1.45 -10.26
C TRP A 159 -13.51 2.27 -11.36
N PHE A 160 -12.20 2.52 -11.23
CA PHE A 160 -11.48 3.26 -12.29
C PHE A 160 -11.55 2.55 -13.65
N LYS A 161 -11.55 1.21 -13.68
CA LYS A 161 -11.77 0.47 -14.93
C LYS A 161 -13.16 0.69 -15.51
N ALA A 162 -14.20 0.52 -14.69
CA ALA A 162 -15.60 0.63 -15.11
C ALA A 162 -15.92 2.04 -15.65
N TYR A 163 -15.28 3.06 -15.10
CA TYR A 163 -15.43 4.45 -15.52
C TYR A 163 -14.35 4.91 -16.50
N TYR A 164 -13.59 3.99 -17.11
CA TYR A 164 -12.61 4.33 -18.15
C TYR A 164 -11.48 5.27 -17.68
N HIS A 165 -11.13 5.25 -16.41
CA HIS A 165 -10.09 6.10 -15.79
C HIS A 165 -8.83 5.31 -15.38
N TYR A 166 -8.75 4.03 -15.73
CA TYR A 166 -7.61 3.17 -15.44
C TYR A 166 -6.54 3.24 -16.55
N PHE A 167 -5.27 3.31 -16.13
CA PHE A 167 -4.11 3.33 -17.03
C PHE A 167 -3.05 2.30 -16.62
N ASP A 168 -2.54 1.59 -17.63
CA ASP A 168 -1.42 0.66 -17.47
C ASP A 168 -0.10 1.38 -17.25
N VAL A 169 0.77 0.74 -16.46
CA VAL A 169 2.15 1.20 -16.26
C VAL A 169 2.87 1.37 -17.60
N GLY A 170 3.59 2.48 -17.76
CA GLY A 170 4.34 2.82 -18.98
C GLY A 170 3.50 3.42 -20.10
N THR A 171 2.17 3.48 -19.97
CA THR A 171 1.27 4.15 -20.93
C THR A 171 0.83 5.54 -20.48
N TYR A 172 1.06 5.86 -19.20
CA TYR A 172 0.60 7.06 -18.54
C TYR A 172 1.60 7.51 -17.48
N VAL A 173 1.80 8.82 -17.38
CA VAL A 173 2.51 9.45 -16.27
C VAL A 173 1.45 10.06 -15.35
N PRO A 174 1.35 9.64 -14.08
CA PRO A 174 0.29 10.12 -13.22
C PRO A 174 0.47 11.59 -12.84
N ALA A 175 -0.63 12.20 -12.42
CA ALA A 175 -0.68 13.55 -11.90
C ALA A 175 -1.00 13.56 -10.40
N ARG A 176 -0.73 14.68 -9.74
CA ARG A 176 -1.13 14.92 -8.35
C ARG A 176 -2.62 14.63 -8.15
N GLY A 177 -2.93 13.86 -7.12
CA GLY A 177 -4.28 13.40 -6.79
C GLY A 177 -4.70 12.09 -7.46
N ASP A 178 -3.99 11.61 -8.48
CA ASP A 178 -4.28 10.29 -9.04
C ASP A 178 -4.06 9.19 -7.98
N MET A 179 -4.80 8.09 -8.10
CA MET A 179 -4.60 6.91 -7.26
C MET A 179 -3.63 5.94 -7.93
N ILE A 180 -2.80 5.29 -7.14
CA ILE A 180 -1.91 4.22 -7.58
C ILE A 180 -2.45 2.91 -7.05
N LEU A 181 -2.53 1.91 -7.92
CA LEU A 181 -2.99 0.56 -7.60
C LEU A 181 -1.75 -0.34 -7.57
N PHE A 182 -1.49 -0.99 -6.44
CA PHE A 182 -0.31 -1.85 -6.25
C PHE A 182 -0.72 -3.32 -6.21
N ASP A 183 0.13 -4.16 -6.79
CA ASP A 183 0.14 -5.60 -6.61
C ASP A 183 1.37 -5.97 -5.75
N THR A 184 1.27 -5.68 -4.46
CA THR A 184 2.39 -5.78 -3.51
C THR A 184 2.88 -7.22 -3.37
N TYR A 185 1.97 -8.19 -3.44
CA TYR A 185 2.30 -9.61 -3.35
C TYR A 185 2.48 -10.31 -4.71
N GLY A 186 2.28 -9.62 -5.84
CA GLY A 186 2.44 -10.20 -7.18
C GLY A 186 1.37 -11.25 -7.51
N ILE A 187 0.15 -11.07 -6.99
CA ILE A 187 -0.98 -12.01 -7.12
C ILE A 187 -1.89 -11.69 -8.32
N GLY A 188 -1.58 -10.63 -9.08
CA GLY A 188 -2.26 -10.28 -10.32
C GLY A 188 -3.48 -9.38 -10.16
N TYR A 189 -3.68 -8.77 -8.98
CA TYR A 189 -4.75 -7.82 -8.72
C TYR A 189 -4.36 -6.81 -7.63
N PRO A 190 -5.01 -5.63 -7.55
CA PRO A 190 -4.63 -4.64 -6.57
C PRO A 190 -4.88 -5.11 -5.14
N ASP A 191 -3.83 -5.11 -4.31
CA ASP A 191 -3.91 -5.40 -2.86
C ASP A 191 -3.63 -4.17 -2.00
N HIS A 192 -3.11 -3.09 -2.60
CA HIS A 192 -2.79 -1.86 -1.90
C HIS A 192 -3.02 -0.63 -2.80
N VAL A 193 -3.24 0.53 -2.18
CA VAL A 193 -3.44 1.80 -2.88
C VAL A 193 -2.70 2.95 -2.22
N ALA A 194 -2.34 3.93 -3.06
CA ALA A 194 -1.78 5.21 -2.64
C ALA A 194 -2.45 6.37 -3.37
N MET A 195 -2.21 7.58 -2.88
CA MET A 195 -2.46 8.81 -3.62
C MET A 195 -1.16 9.48 -4.02
N VAL A 196 -1.12 10.02 -5.23
CA VAL A 196 0.02 10.78 -5.76
C VAL A 196 0.05 12.17 -5.11
N MET A 197 1.11 12.47 -4.37
CA MET A 197 1.36 13.82 -3.87
C MET A 197 2.03 14.68 -4.94
N GLU A 198 3.11 14.19 -5.53
CA GLU A 198 3.91 14.95 -6.49
C GLU A 198 4.53 14.02 -7.52
N VAL A 199 4.80 14.57 -8.71
CA VAL A 199 5.58 13.90 -9.74
C VAL A 199 6.66 14.86 -10.21
N PHE A 200 7.90 14.39 -10.25
CA PHE A 200 9.04 15.14 -10.72
C PHE A 200 9.91 14.27 -11.63
N VAL A 201 10.76 14.90 -12.44
CA VAL A 201 11.70 14.20 -13.30
C VAL A 201 13.05 14.14 -12.59
N ASN A 202 13.62 12.94 -12.44
CA ASN A 202 14.92 12.76 -11.81
C ASN A 202 16.06 13.20 -12.75
N SER A 203 17.31 13.10 -12.28
CA SER A 203 18.48 13.49 -13.08
C SER A 203 18.72 12.63 -14.33
N ALA A 204 18.15 11.44 -14.42
CA ALA A 204 18.21 10.56 -15.58
C ALA A 204 17.12 10.88 -16.62
N GLY A 205 16.18 11.77 -16.31
CA GLY A 205 15.04 12.07 -17.17
C GLY A 205 13.81 11.20 -16.91
N ASP A 206 13.85 10.34 -15.89
CA ASP A 206 12.73 9.44 -15.56
C ASP A 206 11.76 10.11 -14.58
N PRO A 207 10.44 9.97 -14.78
CA PRO A 207 9.44 10.43 -13.83
C PRO A 207 9.46 9.60 -12.53
N VAL A 208 9.51 10.30 -11.42
CA VAL A 208 9.46 9.78 -10.04
C VAL A 208 8.25 10.36 -9.34
N ILE A 209 7.52 9.49 -8.65
CA ILE A 209 6.29 9.80 -7.94
C ILE A 209 6.61 9.85 -6.45
N THR A 210 6.09 10.86 -5.75
CA THR A 210 5.99 10.85 -4.29
C THR A 210 4.55 10.51 -3.90
N THR A 211 4.38 9.52 -3.02
CA THR A 211 3.09 8.98 -2.59
C THR A 211 2.75 9.34 -1.15
N ILE A 212 1.47 9.24 -0.78
CA ILE A 212 1.05 9.07 0.61
C ILE A 212 0.19 7.80 0.71
N GLU A 213 0.53 6.96 1.68
CA GLU A 213 0.03 5.59 1.79
C GLU A 213 -0.28 5.29 3.25
N GLY A 214 -1.40 4.61 3.49
CA GLY A 214 -1.74 4.05 4.78
C GLY A 214 -1.61 2.54 4.73
N ASN A 215 -1.01 1.92 5.74
CA ASN A 215 -1.02 0.46 5.91
C ASN A 215 -0.45 -0.32 4.72
N ILE A 216 0.78 -0.02 4.33
CA ILE A 216 1.50 -0.83 3.37
C ILE A 216 1.65 -2.24 3.96
N LEU A 217 1.17 -3.26 3.26
CA LEU A 217 1.04 -4.63 3.77
C LEU A 217 2.37 -5.30 4.14
N THR A 218 3.49 -4.75 3.66
CA THR A 218 4.85 -5.23 3.94
C THR A 218 5.55 -4.45 5.04
N ASP A 219 4.91 -3.43 5.61
CA ASP A 219 5.46 -2.71 6.76
C ASP A 219 5.45 -3.59 8.00
N VAL A 220 6.52 -3.50 8.80
CA VAL A 220 6.63 -4.21 10.09
C VAL A 220 5.55 -3.74 11.07
N LEU A 221 5.18 -2.46 11.00
CA LEU A 221 4.11 -1.86 11.78
C LEU A 221 3.15 -1.10 10.85
N PRO A 222 1.83 -1.24 11.01
CA PRO A 222 0.86 -0.42 10.28
C PRO A 222 1.11 1.06 10.54
N GLN A 223 1.32 1.83 9.46
CA GLN A 223 1.63 3.26 9.56
C GLN A 223 1.17 4.02 8.31
N ILE A 224 1.06 5.33 8.45
CA ILE A 224 0.95 6.26 7.34
C ILE A 224 2.36 6.75 6.99
N ARG A 225 2.75 6.67 5.72
CA ARG A 225 4.05 7.19 5.26
C ARG A 225 4.04 7.58 3.79
N SER A 226 5.07 8.34 3.42
CA SER A 226 5.36 8.65 2.01
C SER A 226 6.47 7.79 1.46
N ARG A 227 6.40 7.48 0.17
CA ARG A 227 7.47 6.84 -0.59
C ARG A 227 7.78 7.63 -1.85
N GLN A 228 9.00 7.48 -2.35
CA GLN A 228 9.36 7.88 -3.70
C GLN A 228 9.59 6.62 -4.53
N LEU A 229 8.89 6.53 -5.67
CA LEU A 229 8.88 5.36 -6.53
C LEU A 229 9.07 5.80 -7.98
N SER A 230 9.70 4.95 -8.80
CA SER A 230 9.63 5.12 -10.26
C SER A 230 8.17 5.03 -10.70
N CYS A 231 7.76 5.79 -11.73
CA CYS A 231 6.44 5.61 -12.33
C CYS A 231 6.29 4.25 -13.06
N THR A 232 7.34 3.46 -13.13
CA THR A 232 7.33 2.09 -13.65
C THR A 232 7.81 1.07 -12.63
N ASP A 233 7.69 1.39 -11.33
CA ASP A 233 8.01 0.43 -10.27
C ASP A 233 7.20 -0.86 -10.46
N SER A 234 7.87 -2.01 -10.31
CA SER A 234 7.27 -3.32 -10.60
C SER A 234 6.14 -3.71 -9.63
N GLY A 235 6.04 -3.05 -8.48
CA GLY A 235 4.91 -3.24 -7.56
C GLY A 235 3.66 -2.47 -7.98
N ILE A 236 3.76 -1.55 -8.93
CA ILE A 236 2.62 -0.80 -9.43
C ILE A 236 1.91 -1.67 -10.48
N LEU A 237 0.62 -1.90 -10.26
CA LEU A 237 -0.24 -2.57 -11.22
C LEU A 237 -0.80 -1.57 -12.23
N GLY A 238 -1.16 -0.37 -11.79
CA GLY A 238 -1.62 0.70 -12.67
C GLY A 238 -2.04 1.97 -11.93
N TYR A 239 -2.68 2.88 -12.66
CA TYR A 239 -3.07 4.20 -12.16
C TYR A 239 -4.57 4.45 -12.37
N GLY A 240 -5.21 5.05 -11.38
CA GLY A 240 -6.55 5.63 -11.49
C GLY A 240 -6.43 7.14 -11.67
N SER A 241 -6.67 7.63 -12.89
CA SER A 241 -6.60 9.05 -13.19
C SER A 241 -7.89 9.76 -12.83
N ILE A 242 -7.79 10.91 -12.18
CA ILE A 242 -8.95 11.74 -11.84
C ILE A 242 -9.24 12.84 -12.88
N ARG A 243 -8.44 12.89 -13.94
CA ARG A 243 -8.52 13.93 -14.99
C ARG A 243 -8.58 13.36 -16.40
N SER A 244 -8.00 12.19 -16.62
CA SER A 244 -7.90 11.56 -17.93
C SER A 244 -8.74 10.29 -17.97
N ALA A 245 -9.40 10.05 -19.10
CA ALA A 245 -10.06 8.79 -19.39
C ALA A 245 -9.33 8.07 -20.54
N ASN A 246 -9.32 6.73 -20.50
CA ASN A 246 -8.75 5.82 -21.46
C ASN A 246 -9.82 4.83 -21.96
N TYR A 247 -9.70 4.35 -23.19
CA TYR A 247 -10.62 3.32 -23.70
C TYR A 247 -10.46 1.99 -22.94
N SER A 248 -11.47 1.13 -23.05
CA SER A 248 -11.66 -0.15 -22.32
C SER A 248 -10.36 -0.95 -22.11
N TYR A 249 -9.99 -1.12 -20.83
CA TYR A 249 -8.84 -1.92 -20.40
C TYR A 249 -9.18 -3.42 -20.32
N GLU A 250 -8.51 -4.23 -21.14
CA GLU A 250 -8.71 -5.69 -21.30
C GLU A 250 -7.71 -6.54 -20.48
N GLY A 251 -6.90 -5.92 -19.60
CA GLY A 251 -5.85 -6.61 -18.84
C GLY A 251 -6.33 -7.37 -17.58
N PRO A 252 -5.39 -7.95 -16.80
CA PRO A 252 -5.62 -9.05 -15.85
C PRO A 252 -6.49 -8.75 -14.64
N ILE A 253 -6.85 -7.50 -14.36
CA ILE A 253 -7.88 -7.17 -13.36
C ILE A 253 -9.23 -7.65 -13.91
N LYS A 254 -9.50 -8.95 -13.80
CA LYS A 254 -10.81 -9.53 -14.10
C LYS A 254 -11.81 -8.96 -13.10
N TYR A 255 -13.04 -8.72 -13.51
CA TYR A 255 -14.12 -8.38 -12.58
C TYR A 255 -14.18 -9.46 -11.47
N TYR A 256 -14.43 -9.05 -10.21
CA TYR A 256 -14.95 -9.99 -9.22
C TYR A 256 -16.27 -10.50 -9.78
N SER A 257 -16.31 -11.75 -10.21
CA SER A 257 -17.59 -12.44 -10.37
C SER A 257 -17.93 -13.07 -9.02
N ASP A 258 -19.22 -13.20 -8.69
CA ASP A 258 -19.65 -13.94 -7.49
C ASP A 258 -19.09 -15.38 -7.46
N ALA A 259 -18.67 -15.91 -8.62
CA ALA A 259 -18.02 -17.22 -8.74
C ALA A 259 -16.56 -17.24 -8.27
N ASP A 260 -15.91 -16.08 -8.16
CA ASP A 260 -14.53 -15.91 -7.67
C ASP A 260 -14.46 -15.53 -6.19
N ALA A 261 -15.61 -15.28 -5.54
CA ALA A 261 -15.68 -15.12 -4.09
C ALA A 261 -15.25 -16.42 -3.40
N PRO A 262 -14.43 -16.38 -2.33
CA PRO A 262 -14.19 -17.56 -1.52
C PRO A 262 -15.55 -18.09 -1.06
N GLN A 263 -15.94 -19.27 -1.55
CA GLN A 263 -17.14 -19.91 -1.03
C GLN A 263 -16.90 -20.14 0.46
N GLU A 264 -17.66 -19.44 1.30
CA GLU A 264 -17.64 -19.70 2.73
C GLU A 264 -17.80 -21.20 2.92
N SER A 265 -16.77 -21.81 3.50
CA SER A 265 -16.84 -23.22 3.85
C SER A 265 -17.99 -23.35 4.84
N GLY A 266 -19.09 -23.95 4.38
CA GLY A 266 -20.35 -24.00 5.10
C GLY A 266 -20.18 -24.30 6.58
N ALA A 267 -20.50 -23.30 7.40
CA ALA A 267 -20.90 -23.52 8.77
C ALA A 267 -22.42 -23.39 8.81
N ASP A 268 -23.05 -24.53 9.10
CA ASP A 268 -24.50 -24.69 9.27
C ASP A 268 -25.12 -23.56 10.13
N SER A 269 -26.15 -22.95 9.54
CA SER A 269 -27.40 -22.50 10.16
C SER A 269 -27.35 -21.86 11.56
N ALA A 270 -27.51 -20.53 11.62
CA ALA A 270 -28.27 -19.87 12.67
C ALA A 270 -28.91 -18.57 12.14
N GLN A 271 -30.21 -18.67 11.87
CA GLN A 271 -31.25 -17.64 11.72
C GLN A 271 -30.83 -16.16 11.69
N GLU A 272 -31.03 -15.54 10.51
CA GLU A 272 -31.12 -14.10 10.32
C GLU A 272 -32.34 -13.49 11.04
N PRO A 273 -32.24 -12.26 11.58
CA PRO A 273 -33.32 -11.30 11.51
C PRO A 273 -33.17 -10.43 10.25
N GLU A 274 -34.27 -10.33 9.51
CA GLU A 274 -34.47 -9.50 8.31
C GLU A 274 -33.92 -8.06 8.46
N GLY A 275 -33.30 -7.57 7.37
CA GLY A 275 -33.36 -6.16 7.02
C GLY A 275 -32.02 -5.47 6.81
N SER A 276 -31.47 -5.55 5.60
CA SER A 276 -30.96 -4.37 4.87
C SER A 276 -30.53 -4.79 3.47
N ASP A 277 -31.42 -4.56 2.50
CA ASP A 277 -31.09 -4.56 1.09
C ASP A 277 -30.11 -3.40 0.80
N LEU A 278 -28.85 -3.74 0.55
CA LEU A 278 -27.88 -2.86 -0.12
C LEU A 278 -27.24 -3.65 -1.26
N TRP A 279 -27.99 -3.79 -2.34
CA TRP A 279 -27.45 -4.22 -3.64
C TRP A 279 -27.50 -3.03 -4.60
N TRP A 280 -26.33 -2.67 -5.13
CA TRP A 280 -26.14 -1.66 -6.16
C TRP A 280 -26.60 -2.20 -7.51
N ASP A 281 -27.56 -1.51 -8.14
CA ASP A 281 -28.00 -1.73 -9.52
C ASP A 281 -27.37 -0.66 -10.43
N PRO A 282 -26.59 -1.00 -11.46
CA PRO A 282 -25.93 -0.03 -12.32
C PRO A 282 -26.81 0.50 -13.47
N GLU A 283 -28.13 0.29 -13.48
CA GLU A 283 -29.04 0.81 -14.53
C GLU A 283 -30.09 1.84 -14.04
N GLU A 284 -29.70 2.87 -13.28
CA GLU A 284 -30.43 4.15 -13.18
C GLU A 284 -29.52 5.39 -13.24
#